data_AF-A0A8H7H5D3-F1
#
_entry.id   AF-A0A8H7H5D3-F1
#
_cell.length_a   1.000
_cell.length_b   1.000
_cell.length_c   1.000
_cell.angle_alpha   90.00
_cell.angle_beta   90.00
_cell.angle_gamma   90.00
#
_symmetry.space_group_name_H-M   'P 1'
#
loop_
_entity.id
_entity.type
_entity.pdbx_description
1 polymer ?
#
loop_
_entity_poly.entity_id
_entity_poly.type
_entity_poly.pdbx_seq_one_letter_code
_entity_poly.pdbx_strand_id
1 'polypeptide(L)'
;AAVVVFGADFMFATGSIFVAKVALPHEQSLAGGIFNTLNQLGTAFGLAIASVVNNSVYRQSVRASGDEVESLLLGYRAAFWTCFGFGMAALVLTLVFLRGIGIVGHETKSSAQDGDDQGSREKGGV
;
A
#
# COMPACT_ATOMS: atom_id res chain seq x y z
N ALA A 1 16.56 8.03 -1.44
CA ALA A 1 16.48 6.69 -2.06
C ALA A 1 16.27 5.60 -1.01
N ALA A 2 17.19 5.41 -0.05
CA ALA A 2 17.11 4.33 0.94
C ALA A 2 15.80 4.30 1.77
N VAL A 3 15.37 5.43 2.33
CA VAL A 3 14.15 5.49 3.18
C VAL A 3 12.88 5.13 2.40
N VAL A 4 12.78 5.53 1.13
CA VAL A 4 11.63 5.22 0.28
C VAL A 4 11.60 3.72 -0.05
N VAL A 5 12.76 3.11 -0.28
CA VAL A 5 12.89 1.66 -0.50
C VAL A 5 12.49 0.88 0.75
N PHE A 6 13.06 1.21 1.91
CA PHE A 6 12.70 0.53 3.16
C PHE A 6 11.22 0.63 3.50
N GLY A 7 10.61 1.80 3.29
CA GLY A 7 9.18 2.00 3.51
C GLY A 7 8.32 1.18 2.55
N ALA A 8 8.67 1.18 1.25
CA ALA A 8 7.97 0.41 0.23
C ALA A 8 8.07 -1.10 0.50
N ASP A 9 9.28 -1.60 0.77
CA ASP A 9 9.51 -3.02 1.08
C ASP A 9 8.72 -3.46 2.31
N PHE A 10 8.70 -2.63 3.36
CA PHE A 10 7.93 -2.92 4.56
C PHE A 10 6.42 -2.96 4.28
N MET A 11 5.88 -1.98 3.55
CA MET A 11 4.46 -1.96 3.20
C MET A 11 4.08 -3.15 2.29
N PHE A 12 4.90 -3.47 1.30
CA PHE A 12 4.63 -4.60 0.40
C PHE A 12 4.71 -5.94 1.14
N ALA A 13 5.73 -6.16 1.97
CA ALA A 13 5.87 -7.40 2.71
C ALA A 13 4.74 -7.60 3.73
N THR A 14 4.47 -6.59 4.56
CA THR A 14 3.41 -6.67 5.58
C THR A 14 2.01 -6.75 4.97
N GLY A 15 1.74 -5.96 3.92
CA GLY A 15 0.47 -5.99 3.20
C GLY A 15 0.21 -7.33 2.52
N SER A 16 1.21 -7.90 1.86
CA SER A 16 1.07 -9.20 1.18
C SER A 16 0.80 -10.33 2.18
N ILE A 17 1.49 -10.33 3.33
CA ILE A 17 1.25 -11.32 4.40
C ILE A 17 -0.17 -11.17 4.97
N PHE A 18 -0.62 -9.93 5.21
CA PHE A 18 -1.96 -9.67 5.73
C PHE A 18 -3.05 -10.15 4.76
N VAL A 19 -2.91 -9.84 3.47
CA VAL A 19 -3.84 -10.28 2.43
C VAL A 19 -3.87 -11.81 2.34
N ALA A 20 -2.70 -12.45 2.36
CA ALA A 20 -2.61 -13.91 2.33
C ALA A 20 -3.28 -14.58 3.55
N LYS A 21 -3.23 -13.93 4.73
CA LYS A 21 -3.87 -14.40 5.96
C LYS A 21 -5.40 -14.25 5.94
N VAL A 22 -5.93 -13.21 5.30
CA VAL A 22 -7.37 -12.94 5.23
C VAL A 22 -8.04 -13.75 4.12
N ALA A 23 -7.32 -14.01 3.02
CA ALA A 23 -7.84 -14.73 1.88
C ALA A 23 -7.91 -16.25 2.11
N LEU A 24 -9.00 -16.88 1.67
CA LEU A 24 -9.11 -18.34 1.64
C LEU A 24 -8.16 -18.92 0.56
N PRO A 25 -7.70 -20.18 0.68
CA PRO A 25 -6.75 -20.78 -0.27
C PRO A 25 -7.18 -20.71 -1.74
N HIS A 26 -8.49 -20.79 -2.02
CA HIS A 26 -9.04 -20.72 -3.37
C HIS A 26 -9.26 -19.28 -3.89
N GLU A 27 -9.16 -18.26 -3.03
CA GLU A 27 -9.37 -16.84 -3.38
C GLU A 27 -8.07 -16.04 -3.41
N GLN A 28 -6.91 -16.68 -3.24
CA GLN A 28 -5.60 -16.02 -3.19
C GLN A 28 -5.29 -15.20 -4.45
N SER A 29 -5.69 -15.68 -5.63
CA SER A 29 -5.51 -14.92 -6.88
C SER A 29 -6.38 -13.67 -6.94
N LEU A 30 -7.63 -13.75 -6.47
CA LEU A 30 -8.53 -12.61 -6.36
C LEU A 30 -7.99 -11.58 -5.36
N ALA A 31 -7.57 -12.05 -4.19
CA ALA A 31 -7.01 -11.22 -3.13
C ALA A 31 -5.73 -10.48 -3.59
N GLY A 32 -4.83 -11.17 -4.31
CA GLY A 32 -3.66 -10.56 -4.93
C GLY A 32 -4.03 -9.52 -6.00
N GLY A 33 -5.05 -9.79 -6.81
CA GLY A 33 -5.57 -8.83 -7.80
C GLY A 33 -6.13 -7.55 -7.16
N ILE A 34 -6.90 -7.70 -6.08
CA ILE A 34 -7.43 -6.58 -5.28
C ILE A 34 -6.28 -5.80 -4.63
N PHE A 35 -5.29 -6.49 -4.05
CA PHE A 35 -4.13 -5.84 -3.45
C PHE A 35 -3.35 -5.00 -4.47
N ASN A 36 -3.11 -5.52 -5.66
CA ASN A 36 -2.40 -4.79 -6.72
C ASN A 36 -3.21 -3.58 -7.23
N THR A 37 -4.53 -3.71 -7.39
CA THR A 37 -5.38 -2.59 -7.80
C THR A 37 -5.45 -1.49 -6.75
N LEU A 38 -5.50 -1.84 -5.46
CA LEU A 38 -5.40 -0.87 -4.36
C LEU A 38 -4.05 -0.13 -4.37
N ASN A 39 -2.94 -0.82 -4.64
CA ASN A 39 -1.63 -0.17 -4.77
C ASN A 39 -1.58 0.84 -5.93
N GLN A 40 -2.13 0.48 -7.09
CA GLN A 40 -2.23 1.40 -8.22
C GLN A 40 -3.15 2.59 -7.93
N LEU A 41 -4.32 2.34 -7.33
CA LEU A 41 -5.25 3.40 -6.94
C LEU A 41 -4.62 4.35 -5.91
N GLY A 42 -3.94 3.82 -4.89
CA GLY A 42 -3.24 4.62 -3.89
C GLY A 42 -2.18 5.54 -4.51
N THR A 43 -1.42 5.02 -5.48
CA THR A 43 -0.44 5.80 -6.24
C THR A 43 -1.12 6.91 -7.06
N ALA A 44 -2.20 6.58 -7.76
CA ALA A 44 -2.95 7.55 -8.55
C ALA A 44 -3.54 8.68 -7.68
N PHE A 45 -4.14 8.34 -6.52
CA PHE A 45 -4.64 9.32 -5.57
C PHE A 45 -3.52 10.19 -4.99
N GLY A 46 -2.38 9.60 -4.62
CA GLY A 46 -1.23 10.34 -4.11
C GLY A 46 -0.73 11.39 -5.11
N LEU A 47 -0.61 11.01 -6.39
CA LEU A 47 -0.22 11.91 -7.47
C LEU A 47 -1.28 12.99 -7.74
N ALA A 48 -2.57 12.63 -7.73
CA ALA A 48 -3.66 13.58 -7.93
C ALA A 48 -3.67 14.66 -6.85
N ILE A 49 -3.55 14.27 -5.58
CA ILE A 49 -3.50 15.20 -4.44
C ILE A 49 -2.25 16.09 -4.54
N ALA A 50 -1.07 15.52 -4.80
CA ALA A 50 0.17 16.28 -4.97
C ALA A 50 0.05 17.32 -6.10
N SER A 51 -0.58 16.95 -7.22
CA SER A 51 -0.81 17.83 -8.36
C SER A 51 -1.78 18.97 -8.03
N VAL A 52 -2.90 18.68 -7.36
CA VAL A 52 -3.86 19.71 -6.92
C VAL A 52 -3.19 20.72 -6.00
N VAL A 53 -2.40 20.26 -5.04
CA VAL A 53 -1.72 21.16 -4.11
C VAL A 53 -0.65 21.99 -4.82
N ASN A 54 0.19 21.37 -5.66
CA ASN A 54 1.18 22.09 -6.45
C ASN A 54 0.55 23.17 -7.33
N ASN A 55 -0.52 22.83 -8.06
CA ASN A 55 -1.25 23.77 -8.90
C ASN A 55 -1.91 24.90 -8.08
N SER A 56 -2.47 24.57 -6.91
CA SER A 56 -3.09 25.57 -6.04
C SER A 56 -2.08 26.62 -5.54
N VAL A 57 -0.90 26.16 -5.08
CA VAL A 57 0.15 27.04 -4.57
C VAL A 57 0.78 27.84 -5.69
N TYR A 58 1.09 27.19 -6.83
CA TYR A 58 1.66 27.87 -8.00
C TYR A 58 0.75 29.00 -8.50
N ARG A 59 -0.57 28.74 -8.64
CA ARG A 59 -1.53 29.78 -9.05
C ARG A 59 -1.66 30.90 -8.03
N GLN A 60 -1.47 30.61 -6.75
CA GLN A 60 -1.54 31.61 -5.68
C GLN A 60 -0.27 32.48 -5.64
N SER A 61 0.92 31.90 -5.84
CA SER A 61 2.18 32.64 -5.82
C SER A 61 2.36 33.54 -7.05
N VAL A 62 2.04 33.03 -8.25
CA VAL A 62 2.10 33.82 -9.50
C VAL A 62 1.20 35.06 -9.44
N ARG A 63 0.02 34.95 -8.81
CA ARG A 63 -0.91 36.08 -8.63
C ARG A 63 -0.46 37.11 -7.61
N ALA A 64 0.36 36.70 -6.63
CA ALA A 64 0.77 37.55 -5.52
C ALA A 64 2.05 38.34 -5.83
N SER A 65 3.04 37.71 -6.47
CA SER A 65 4.36 38.31 -6.65
C SER A 65 4.67 38.72 -8.09
N GLY A 66 4.03 38.11 -9.10
CA GLY A 66 4.35 38.35 -10.52
C GLY A 66 5.74 37.87 -10.98
N ASP A 67 6.61 37.50 -10.03
CA ASP A 67 7.94 36.96 -10.27
C ASP A 67 7.91 35.42 -10.27
N GLU A 68 8.30 34.83 -11.41
CA GLU A 68 8.19 33.40 -11.68
C GLU A 68 9.16 32.57 -10.82
N VAL A 69 10.36 33.10 -10.55
CA VAL A 69 11.43 32.38 -9.85
C VAL A 69 11.11 32.24 -8.35
N GLU A 70 10.67 33.32 -7.72
CA GLU A 70 10.28 33.31 -6.30
C GLU A 70 8.99 32.50 -6.08
N SER A 71 8.07 32.56 -7.04
CA SER A 71 6.83 31.77 -7.05
C SER A 71 7.10 30.25 -7.11
N LEU A 72 8.16 29.84 -7.82
CA LEU A 72 8.57 28.44 -7.92
C LEU A 72 9.15 27.91 -6.60
N LEU A 73 10.00 28.70 -5.95
CA LEU A 73 10.60 28.38 -4.65
C LEU A 73 9.55 28.23 -3.55
N LEU A 74 8.57 29.14 -3.51
CA LEU A 74 7.45 29.07 -2.57
C LEU A 74 6.58 27.84 -2.83
N GLY A 75 6.34 27.52 -4.10
CA GLY A 75 5.67 26.29 -4.55
C GLY A 75 6.36 25.04 -4.02
N TYR A 76 7.69 24.96 -4.16
CA TYR A 76 8.47 23.81 -3.70
C TYR A 76 8.43 23.67 -2.16
N ARG A 77 8.49 24.79 -1.43
CA ARG A 77 8.38 24.78 0.04
C ARG A 77 7.00 24.32 0.52
N ALA A 78 5.94 24.76 -0.15
CA ALA A 78 4.59 24.32 0.17
C ALA A 78 4.37 22.85 -0.20
N ALA A 79 4.94 22.37 -1.31
CA ALA A 79 4.94 20.96 -1.67
C ALA A 79 5.60 20.10 -0.60
N PHE A 80 6.75 20.52 -0.05
CA PHE A 80 7.38 19.82 1.07
C PHE A 80 6.51 19.78 2.33
N TRP A 81 5.87 20.89 2.71
CA TRP A 81 4.94 20.93 3.84
C TRP A 81 3.72 20.04 3.63
N THR A 82 3.25 19.94 2.38
CA THR A 82 2.14 19.06 2.01
C THR A 82 2.55 17.59 2.11
N CYS A 83 3.73 17.23 1.59
CA CYS A 83 4.29 15.88 1.74
C CYS A 83 4.46 15.53 3.22
N PHE A 84 4.94 16.47 4.04
CA PHE A 84 5.06 16.28 5.47
C PHE A 84 3.70 16.08 6.15
N GLY A 85 2.70 16.89 5.82
CA GLY A 85 1.33 16.76 6.31
C GLY A 85 0.70 15.41 5.92
N PHE A 86 0.88 14.98 4.67
CA PHE A 86 0.39 13.70 4.20
C PHE A 86 1.12 12.52 4.87
N GLY A 87 2.44 12.62 5.06
CA GLY A 87 3.22 11.63 5.80
C GLY A 87 2.81 11.52 7.27
N MET A 88 2.54 12.65 7.94
CA MET A 88 1.99 12.69 9.29
C MET A 88 0.59 12.09 9.37
N ALA A 89 -0.30 12.41 8.42
CA ALA A 89 -1.63 11.82 8.34
C ALA A 89 -1.55 10.30 8.16
N ALA A 90 -0.67 9.83 7.26
CA ALA A 90 -0.40 8.42 7.05
C ALA A 90 0.12 7.75 8.33
N LEU A 91 1.06 8.39 9.06
CA LEU A 91 1.54 7.90 10.35
C LEU A 91 0.41 7.74 11.37
N VAL A 92 -0.46 8.75 11.50
CA VAL A 92 -1.61 8.71 12.41
C VAL A 92 -2.58 7.59 12.01
N LEU A 93 -2.89 7.48 10.71
CA LEU A 93 -3.70 6.38 10.17
C LEU A 93 -3.08 5.03 10.51
N THR A 94 -1.79 4.83 10.24
CA THR A 94 -1.09 3.59 10.60
C THR A 94 -1.17 3.33 12.10
N LEU A 95 -0.91 4.33 12.96
CA LEU A 95 -0.99 4.14 14.42
C LEU A 95 -2.40 3.79 14.89
N VAL A 96 -3.45 4.34 14.28
CA VAL A 96 -4.85 4.05 14.64
C VAL A 96 -5.25 2.65 14.17
N PHE A 97 -4.99 2.33 12.90
CA PHE A 97 -5.39 1.05 12.31
C PHE A 97 -4.54 -0.13 12.82
N LEU A 98 -3.23 0.07 13.02
CA LEU A 98 -2.32 -0.96 13.51
C LEU A 98 -2.55 -1.26 15.01
N ARG A 99 -3.05 -0.30 15.79
CA ARG A 99 -3.40 -0.52 17.22
C ARG A 99 -4.59 -1.47 17.40
N GLY A 100 -5.40 -1.69 16.37
CA GLY A 100 -6.49 -2.66 16.36
C GLY A 100 -6.11 -4.02 15.78
N ILE A 101 -4.96 -4.13 15.10
CA ILE A 101 -4.48 -5.38 14.53
C ILE A 101 -3.75 -6.14 15.64
N GLY A 102 -4.50 -6.96 16.37
CA GLY A 102 -3.95 -7.91 17.35
C GLY A 102 -2.88 -8.82 16.73
N ILE A 103 -2.11 -9.51 17.58
CA ILE A 103 -0.94 -10.32 17.21
C ILE A 103 -1.22 -11.19 15.97
N VAL A 104 -0.56 -10.85 14.86
CA VAL A 104 -0.52 -11.66 13.65
C VAL A 104 0.32 -12.89 13.97
N GLY A 105 -0.31 -14.02 14.28
CA GLY A 105 0.46 -15.24 14.58
C GLY A 105 -0.26 -16.47 15.16
N HIS A 106 -1.50 -16.40 15.63
CA HIS A 106 -2.13 -17.62 16.17
C HIS A 106 -2.77 -18.45 15.05
N GLU A 107 -2.03 -19.44 14.55
CA GLU A 107 -2.63 -20.57 13.84
C GLU A 107 -3.41 -21.39 14.85
N THR A 108 -4.74 -21.19 14.87
CA THR A 108 -5.61 -22.26 15.37
C THR A 108 -5.54 -23.35 14.31
N LYS A 109 -4.84 -24.44 14.63
CA LYS A 109 -4.98 -25.70 13.90
C LYS A 109 -6.47 -26.04 13.85
N SER A 110 -7.09 -25.92 12.68
CA SER A 110 -8.30 -26.66 12.36
C SER A 110 -7.95 -27.62 11.24
N SER A 111 -7.72 -28.85 11.64
CA SER A 111 -7.77 -30.04 10.81
C SER A 111 -9.11 -30.12 10.05
N ALA A 112 -9.08 -30.92 8.98
CA ALA A 112 -10.18 -31.54 8.24
C ALA A 112 -10.67 -30.81 6.97
N GLN A 113 -10.12 -31.23 5.82
CA GLN A 113 -10.92 -32.00 4.87
C GLN A 113 -10.03 -33.09 4.26
N ASP A 114 -10.23 -34.28 4.80
CA ASP A 114 -9.88 -35.60 4.26
C ASP A 114 -11.00 -36.02 3.29
N GLY A 115 -10.68 -36.90 2.35
CA GLY A 115 -11.59 -37.48 1.35
C GLY A 115 -11.22 -37.08 -0.10
N ASP A 116 -10.83 -37.98 -0.99
CA ASP A 116 -10.89 -39.43 -0.92
C ASP A 116 -9.99 -40.04 -2.00
N ASP A 117 -9.66 -41.29 -1.71
CA ASP A 117 -8.68 -42.17 -2.31
C ASP A 117 -9.00 -42.59 -3.77
N GLN A 118 -8.08 -43.37 -4.34
CA GLN A 118 -8.33 -44.38 -5.39
C GLN A 118 -7.92 -44.06 -6.85
N GLY A 119 -6.60 -44.08 -7.06
CA GLY A 119 -5.96 -44.41 -8.33
C GLY A 119 -4.83 -45.42 -8.10
N SER A 120 -5.18 -46.56 -7.51
CA SER A 120 -4.28 -47.66 -7.19
C SER A 120 -3.47 -48.13 -8.40
N ARG A 121 -2.18 -48.39 -8.14
CA ARG A 121 -1.39 -49.49 -8.69
C ARG A 121 -1.21 -49.52 -10.21
N GLU A 122 -0.06 -49.03 -10.67
CA GLU A 122 0.83 -49.85 -11.49
C GLU A 122 2.30 -49.40 -11.33
N LYS A 123 3.03 -50.12 -10.47
CA LYS A 123 4.50 -50.23 -10.56
C LYS A 123 4.80 -51.61 -11.12
N GLY A 124 5.61 -51.66 -12.18
CA GLY A 124 6.51 -52.78 -12.46
C GLY A 124 6.00 -53.82 -13.44
N GLY A 125 6.54 -53.79 -14.66
CA GLY A 125 6.46 -54.86 -15.63
C GLY A 125 7.36 -54.54 -16.81
N VAL A 126 8.29 -55.46 -17.07
CA VAL A 126 9.28 -55.54 -18.15
C VAL A 126 8.71 -55.23 -19.53
#